data_AF-A0A6G9QPG5-F1
#
_entry.id   AF-A0A6G9QPG5-F1
#
_cell.length_a   1.000
_cell.length_b   1.000
_cell.length_c   1.000
_cell.angle_alpha   90.00
_cell.angle_beta   90.00
_cell.angle_gamma   90.00
#
_symmetry.space_group_name_H-M   'P 1'
#
loop_
_entity.id
_entity.type
_entity.pdbx_description
1 polymer ?
#
loop_
_entity_poly.entity_id
_entity_poly.type
_entity_poly.pdbx_seq_one_letter_code
_entity_poly.pdbx_strand_id
1 'polypeptide(L)'
;MTIPFSQLFQQTFEELNRKNTGFVDLNNEIKHLNQLIWQSRTTGFDLSNAQDYSVYNTLESIVTLGISIDPQKKLAFIAGEVDIYGNPVMRLHIGYRGEIALATQFNIIKSASANLVFEHDQFKSFGPNKEVEHIITTLSSNQRGQCCGDIVGAF
;
A
#
# COMPACT_ATOMS: atom_id res chain seq x y z
N MET A 1 14.69 14.16 32.24
CA MET A 1 13.39 13.48 32.04
C MET A 1 13.54 12.65 30.77
N THR A 2 13.61 11.34 30.86
CA THR A 2 13.77 10.43 29.71
C THR A 2 12.41 10.26 29.03
N ILE A 3 12.29 10.76 27.80
CA ILE A 3 11.12 10.53 26.96
C ILE A 3 11.13 9.03 26.59
N PRO A 4 10.07 8.25 26.84
CA PRO A 4 9.98 6.85 26.41
C PRO A 4 10.19 6.73 24.91
N PHE A 5 10.82 5.64 24.46
CA PHE A 5 11.11 5.38 23.05
C PHE A 5 9.85 5.45 22.16
N SER A 6 8.68 5.04 22.69
CA SER A 6 7.39 5.16 22.01
C SER A 6 6.94 6.61 21.77
N GLN A 7 7.17 7.50 22.74
CA GLN A 7 6.86 8.92 22.59
C GLN A 7 7.81 9.59 21.59
N LEU A 8 9.10 9.22 21.60
CA LEU A 8 10.06 9.71 20.62
C LEU A 8 9.66 9.29 19.20
N PHE A 9 9.29 8.02 19.02
CA PHE A 9 8.83 7.53 17.73
C PHE A 9 7.57 8.27 17.23
N GLN A 10 6.60 8.47 18.12
CA GLN A 10 5.39 9.21 17.76
C GLN A 10 5.70 10.66 17.36
N GLN A 11 6.60 11.34 18.09
CA GLN A 11 7.05 12.69 17.73
C GLN A 11 7.74 12.72 16.37
N THR A 12 8.70 11.80 16.13
CA THR A 12 9.37 11.68 14.84
C THR A 12 8.38 11.41 13.71
N PHE A 13 7.40 10.54 13.94
CA PHE A 13 6.35 10.24 12.96
C PHE A 13 5.51 11.49 12.65
N GLU A 14 5.05 12.21 13.66
CA GLU A 14 4.28 13.45 13.48
C GLU A 14 5.10 14.53 12.74
N GLU A 15 6.39 14.64 13.02
CA GLU A 15 7.30 15.55 12.31
C GLU A 15 7.46 15.19 10.84
N LEU A 16 7.65 13.90 10.52
CA LEU A 16 7.75 13.42 9.14
C LEU A 16 6.43 13.64 8.39
N ASN A 17 5.31 13.37 9.04
CA ASN A 17 3.97 13.54 8.48
C ASN A 17 3.68 15.01 8.14
N ARG A 18 4.20 15.97 8.94
CA ARG A 18 4.08 17.42 8.65
C ARG A 18 4.93 17.89 7.48
N LYS A 19 6.05 17.21 7.21
CA LYS A 19 6.94 17.55 6.09
C LYS A 19 6.42 17.02 4.76
N ASN A 20 5.55 16.02 4.80
CA ASN A 20 4.98 15.39 3.62
C ASN A 20 3.60 15.95 3.26
N THR A 21 3.32 15.94 1.97
CA THR A 21 2.05 16.37 1.39
C THR A 21 0.93 15.34 1.58
N GLY A 22 1.28 14.07 1.83
CA GLY A 22 0.34 12.99 2.16
C GLY A 22 0.24 12.80 3.67
N PHE A 23 -0.96 12.99 4.24
CA PHE A 23 -1.21 12.75 5.67
C PHE A 23 -1.52 11.28 5.92
N VAL A 24 -0.79 10.69 6.86
CA VAL A 24 -0.98 9.30 7.31
C VAL A 24 -1.21 9.28 8.83
N ASP A 25 -2.24 8.57 9.30
CA ASP A 25 -2.53 8.44 10.74
C ASP A 25 -1.83 7.22 11.32
N LEU A 26 -0.85 7.43 12.20
CA LEU A 26 -0.05 6.36 12.79
C LEU A 26 -0.90 5.27 13.46
N ASN A 27 -1.98 5.63 14.16
CA ASN A 27 -2.81 4.66 14.87
C ASN A 27 -3.58 3.78 13.89
N ASN A 28 -4.04 4.34 12.77
CA ASN A 28 -4.68 3.56 11.72
C ASN A 28 -3.68 2.64 11.03
N GLU A 29 -2.47 3.12 10.71
CA GLU A 29 -1.44 2.26 10.10
C GLU A 29 -1.00 1.13 11.03
N ILE A 30 -0.87 1.37 12.34
CA ILE A 30 -0.60 0.30 13.32
C ILE A 30 -1.73 -0.74 13.32
N LYS A 31 -3.00 -0.32 13.22
CA LYS A 31 -4.13 -1.27 13.12
C LYS A 31 -4.04 -2.11 11.85
N HIS A 32 -3.78 -1.49 10.70
CA HIS A 32 -3.60 -2.19 9.42
C HIS A 32 -2.43 -3.17 9.48
N LEU A 33 -1.29 -2.75 10.05
CA LEU A 33 -0.12 -3.60 10.25
C LEU A 33 -0.42 -4.81 11.13
N ASN A 34 -1.10 -4.60 12.27
CA ASN A 34 -1.49 -5.70 13.16
C ASN A 34 -2.42 -6.70 12.47
N GLN A 35 -3.36 -6.22 11.66
CA GLN A 35 -4.24 -7.08 10.87
C GLN A 35 -3.44 -7.92 9.86
N LEU A 36 -2.49 -7.30 9.14
CA LEU A 36 -1.61 -8.00 8.20
C LEU A 36 -0.75 -9.06 8.90
N ILE A 37 -0.14 -8.72 10.05
CA ILE A 37 0.64 -9.68 10.84
C ILE A 37 -0.23 -10.87 11.26
N TRP A 38 -1.45 -10.61 11.74
CA TRP A 38 -2.36 -11.68 12.14
C TRP A 38 -2.74 -12.60 10.96
N GLN A 39 -3.03 -12.02 9.79
CA GLN A 39 -3.34 -12.78 8.57
C GLN A 39 -2.13 -13.57 8.05
N SER A 40 -0.91 -13.06 8.22
CA SER A 40 0.30 -13.71 7.73
C SER A 40 0.58 -15.06 8.41
N ARG A 41 0.08 -15.27 9.63
CA ARG A 41 0.23 -16.52 10.38
C ARG A 41 -0.38 -17.74 9.69
N THR A 42 -1.35 -17.52 8.80
CA THR A 42 -1.98 -18.58 8.01
C THR A 42 -1.35 -18.72 6.62
N THR A 43 -0.31 -17.93 6.31
CA THR A 43 0.39 -17.93 5.03
C THR A 43 1.75 -18.63 5.15
N GLY A 44 2.46 -18.80 4.02
CA GLY A 44 3.80 -19.41 4.02
C GLY A 44 4.90 -18.58 4.69
N PHE A 45 4.63 -17.33 5.06
CA PHE A 45 5.60 -16.43 5.70
C PHE A 45 4.95 -15.68 6.88
N ASP A 46 5.36 -16.02 8.11
CA ASP A 46 4.83 -15.41 9.33
C ASP A 46 5.57 -14.10 9.67
N LEU A 47 4.88 -12.97 9.46
CA LEU A 47 5.41 -11.63 9.71
C LEU A 47 5.59 -11.33 11.21
N SER A 48 5.02 -12.13 12.11
CA SER A 48 5.22 -11.92 13.55
C SER A 48 6.64 -12.23 14.04
N ASN A 49 7.42 -12.94 13.22
CA ASN A 49 8.83 -13.23 13.47
C ASN A 49 9.78 -12.20 12.82
N ALA A 50 9.26 -11.19 12.13
CA ALA A 50 10.08 -10.20 11.45
C ALA A 50 10.93 -9.39 12.43
N GLN A 51 12.15 -9.04 12.03
CA GLN A 51 13.07 -8.26 12.86
C GLN A 51 12.51 -6.86 13.19
N ASP A 52 12.69 -6.42 14.44
CA ASP A 52 12.16 -5.14 14.95
C ASP A 52 12.58 -3.93 14.10
N TYR A 53 13.83 -3.92 13.62
CA TYR A 53 14.32 -2.83 12.75
C TYR A 53 13.54 -2.74 11.44
N SER A 54 13.06 -3.87 10.90
CA SER A 54 12.30 -3.88 9.65
C SER A 54 10.88 -3.35 9.83
N VAL A 55 10.29 -3.55 11.02
CA VAL A 55 9.02 -2.93 11.42
C VAL A 55 9.18 -1.42 11.47
N TYR A 56 10.23 -0.94 12.15
CA TYR A 56 10.53 0.49 12.26
C TYR A 56 10.72 1.12 10.87
N ASN A 57 11.58 0.53 10.03
CA ASN A 57 11.86 1.04 8.69
C ASN A 57 10.61 1.07 7.81
N THR A 58 9.70 0.10 7.98
CA THR A 58 8.44 0.06 7.24
C THR A 58 7.52 1.21 7.66
N LEU A 59 7.35 1.45 8.96
CA LEU A 59 6.55 2.57 9.47
C LEU A 59 7.16 3.93 9.11
N GLU A 60 8.49 4.05 9.17
CA GLU A 60 9.22 5.23 8.71
C GLU A 60 9.00 5.47 7.20
N SER A 61 9.02 4.42 6.38
CA SER A 61 8.77 4.52 4.94
C SER A 61 7.34 4.97 4.64
N ILE A 62 6.35 4.42 5.36
CA ILE A 62 4.93 4.80 5.24
C ILE A 62 4.75 6.30 5.45
N VAL A 63 5.30 6.84 6.55
CA VAL A 63 5.16 8.26 6.84
C VAL A 63 6.00 9.14 5.92
N THR A 64 7.19 8.68 5.53
CA THR A 64 8.09 9.41 4.63
C THR A 64 7.51 9.54 3.23
N LEU A 65 6.78 8.53 2.77
CA LEU A 65 6.10 8.58 1.47
C LEU A 65 4.71 9.23 1.55
N GLY A 66 4.13 9.31 2.75
CA GLY A 66 2.75 9.76 2.93
C GLY A 66 1.73 8.76 2.33
N ILE A 67 2.09 7.47 2.25
CA ILE A 67 1.24 6.42 1.70
C ILE A 67 0.77 5.46 2.80
N SER A 68 -0.54 5.27 2.86
CA SER A 68 -1.20 4.31 3.76
C SER A 68 -1.11 2.87 3.24
N ILE A 69 -0.95 1.91 4.15
CA ILE A 69 -1.04 0.47 3.89
C ILE A 69 -2.47 -0.07 4.03
N ASP A 70 -3.47 0.81 4.13
CA ASP A 70 -4.87 0.44 4.12
C ASP A 70 -5.21 -0.44 2.89
N PRO A 71 -5.61 -1.70 3.09
CA PRO A 71 -5.93 -2.62 1.99
C PRO A 71 -7.03 -2.11 1.07
N GLN A 72 -7.94 -1.26 1.56
CA GLN A 72 -9.01 -0.69 0.75
C GLN A 72 -8.50 0.31 -0.28
N LYS A 73 -7.45 1.07 0.07
CA LYS A 73 -6.86 2.07 -0.83
C LYS A 73 -5.91 1.46 -1.86
N LYS A 74 -5.33 0.29 -1.56
CA LYS A 74 -4.40 -0.45 -2.44
C LYS A 74 -3.20 0.39 -2.89
N LEU A 75 -2.73 1.31 -2.04
CA LEU A 75 -1.62 2.21 -2.37
C LEU A 75 -0.28 1.55 -2.10
N ALA A 76 -0.13 0.88 -0.97
CA ALA A 76 1.05 0.11 -0.62
C ALA A 76 0.66 -1.21 0.06
N PHE A 77 1.59 -2.15 0.08
CA PHE A 77 1.43 -3.45 0.71
C PHE A 77 2.74 -3.85 1.41
N ILE A 78 2.63 -4.72 2.40
CA ILE A 78 3.77 -5.25 3.14
C ILE A 78 3.97 -6.70 2.74
N ALA A 79 5.21 -7.04 2.40
CA ALA A 79 5.61 -8.41 2.10
C ALA A 79 6.70 -8.87 3.08
N GLY A 80 6.69 -10.17 3.37
CA GLY A 80 7.74 -10.84 4.13
C GLY A 80 8.87 -11.26 3.20
N GLU A 81 10.10 -10.95 3.60
CA GLU A 81 11.31 -11.28 2.87
C GLU A 81 12.40 -11.76 3.84
N VAL A 82 13.50 -12.28 3.31
CA VAL A 82 14.71 -12.57 4.10
C VAL A 82 15.77 -11.52 3.82
N ASP A 83 16.46 -11.06 4.86
CA ASP A 83 17.60 -10.16 4.72
C ASP A 83 18.85 -10.91 4.20
N ILE A 84 19.96 -10.18 4.04
CA ILE A 84 21.25 -10.75 3.59
C ILE A 84 21.84 -11.78 4.56
N TYR A 85 21.35 -11.84 5.80
CA TYR A 85 21.77 -12.76 6.85
C TYR A 85 20.79 -13.92 7.04
N GLY A 86 19.71 -13.98 6.24
CA GLY A 86 18.66 -15.00 6.33
C GLY A 86 17.60 -14.75 7.40
N ASN A 87 17.56 -13.56 8.01
CA ASN A 87 16.54 -13.22 8.99
C ASN A 87 15.24 -12.78 8.31
N PRO A 88 14.07 -13.17 8.83
CA PRO A 88 12.79 -12.68 8.34
C PRO A 88 12.66 -11.17 8.59
N VAL A 89 12.28 -10.43 7.55
CA VAL A 89 12.04 -8.99 7.59
C VAL A 89 10.75 -8.65 6.88
N MET A 90 10.16 -7.52 7.22
CA MET A 90 9.06 -6.94 6.44
C MET A 90 9.56 -5.78 5.59
N ARG A 91 9.03 -5.68 4.37
CA ARG A 91 9.30 -4.57 3.46
C ARG A 91 8.02 -3.96 2.93
N LEU A 92 8.03 -2.63 2.82
CA LEU A 92 7.00 -1.86 2.14
C LEU A 92 7.21 -1.95 0.63
N HIS A 93 6.15 -2.29 -0.08
CA HIS A 93 6.08 -2.27 -1.54
C HIS A 93 4.98 -1.32 -1.97
N ILE A 94 5.24 -0.53 -3.01
CA ILE A 94 4.27 0.43 -3.53
C ILE A 94 3.45 -0.27 -4.62
N GLY A 95 2.13 -0.20 -4.49
CA GLY A 95 1.22 -0.67 -5.53
C GLY A 95 1.12 0.33 -6.66
N TYR A 96 0.63 -0.11 -7.81
CA TYR A 96 0.43 0.74 -8.99
C TYR A 96 -0.41 2.00 -8.68
N ARG A 97 -1.41 1.91 -7.79
CA ARG A 97 -2.18 3.09 -7.33
C ARG A 97 -1.36 4.01 -6.44
N GLY A 98 -0.44 3.45 -5.64
CA GLY A 98 0.50 4.22 -4.83
C GLY A 98 1.50 4.98 -5.69
N GLU A 99 2.01 4.36 -6.76
CA GLU A 99 2.90 5.06 -7.72
C GLU A 99 2.19 6.24 -8.38
N ILE A 100 0.93 6.06 -8.80
CA ILE A 100 0.10 7.15 -9.34
C ILE A 100 -0.15 8.23 -8.28
N ALA A 101 -0.44 7.84 -7.04
CA ALA A 101 -0.64 8.79 -5.94
C ALA A 101 0.63 9.61 -5.67
N LEU A 102 1.81 8.99 -5.63
CA LEU A 102 3.09 9.68 -5.51
C LEU A 102 3.33 10.61 -6.69
N ALA A 103 3.16 10.13 -7.92
CA ALA A 103 3.37 10.95 -9.11
C ALA A 103 2.43 12.16 -9.14
N THR A 104 1.19 12.00 -8.69
CA THR A 104 0.22 13.11 -8.55
C THR A 104 0.65 14.08 -7.45
N GLN A 105 1.09 13.55 -6.30
CA GLN A 105 1.57 14.32 -5.15
C GLN A 105 2.78 15.19 -5.50
N PHE A 106 3.68 14.69 -6.34
CA PHE A 106 4.84 15.44 -6.84
C PHE A 106 4.55 16.29 -8.08
N ASN A 107 3.28 16.45 -8.48
CA ASN A 107 2.85 17.17 -9.68
C ASN A 107 3.52 16.66 -10.98
N ILE A 108 3.90 15.39 -11.04
CA ILE A 108 4.43 14.74 -12.24
C ILE A 108 3.29 14.45 -13.22
N ILE A 109 2.14 14.02 -12.69
CA ILE A 109 0.90 13.79 -13.45
C ILE A 109 -0.26 14.53 -12.79
N LYS A 110 -1.25 14.95 -13.59
CA LYS A 110 -2.42 15.68 -13.08
C LYS A 110 -3.46 14.74 -12.45
N SER A 111 -3.73 13.61 -13.10
CA SER A 111 -4.65 12.59 -12.62
C SER A 111 -4.53 11.31 -13.45
N ALA A 112 -4.51 10.15 -12.80
CA ALA A 112 -4.64 8.86 -13.44
C ALA A 112 -5.37 7.86 -12.53
N SER A 113 -5.98 6.86 -13.15
CA SER A 113 -6.58 5.70 -12.49
C SER A 113 -6.07 4.45 -13.20
N ALA A 114 -5.52 3.52 -12.41
CA ALA A 114 -5.14 2.21 -12.89
C ALA A 114 -6.03 1.17 -12.23
N ASN A 115 -6.49 0.21 -13.04
CA ASN A 115 -7.41 -0.83 -12.62
C ASN A 115 -6.96 -2.17 -13.20
N LEU A 116 -7.13 -3.23 -12.41
CA LEU A 116 -6.94 -4.59 -12.89
C LEU A 116 -8.26 -5.02 -13.54
N VAL A 117 -8.17 -5.36 -14.82
CA VAL A 117 -9.29 -5.89 -15.61
C VAL A 117 -8.96 -7.28 -16.10
N PHE A 118 -9.93 -7.96 -16.68
CA PHE A 118 -9.73 -9.21 -17.39
C PHE A 118 -9.99 -9.00 -18.88
N GLU A 119 -9.31 -9.75 -19.74
CA GLU A 119 -9.33 -9.56 -21.19
C GLU A 119 -10.75 -9.50 -21.80
N HIS A 120 -11.67 -10.29 -21.28
CA HIS A 120 -13.05 -10.37 -21.76
C HIS A 120 -14.04 -9.61 -20.88
N ASP A 121 -13.58 -8.90 -19.85
CA ASP A 121 -14.46 -8.07 -19.06
C ASP A 121 -15.00 -6.92 -19.91
N GLN A 122 -16.32 -6.74 -19.84
CA GLN A 122 -16.93 -5.47 -20.23
C GLN A 122 -16.93 -4.56 -19.02
N PHE A 123 -16.49 -3.32 -19.21
CA PHE A 123 -16.32 -2.38 -18.11
C PHE A 123 -16.67 -0.96 -18.51
N LYS A 124 -17.16 -0.16 -17.55
CA LYS A 124 -17.47 1.26 -17.73
C LYS A 124 -16.43 2.10 -17.01
N SER A 125 -15.73 2.93 -17.77
CA SER A 125 -14.88 3.98 -17.22
C SER A 125 -15.69 5.24 -17.00
N PHE A 126 -15.54 5.86 -15.83
CA PHE A 126 -16.16 7.14 -15.49
C PHE A 126 -15.13 8.28 -15.42
N GLY A 127 -13.99 8.11 -16.10
CA GLY A 127 -12.88 9.06 -16.13
C GLY A 127 -11.75 8.72 -15.14
N PRO A 128 -10.67 9.52 -15.16
CA PRO A 128 -9.40 9.19 -14.50
C PRO A 128 -9.43 9.28 -12.97
N ASN A 129 -10.54 9.74 -12.38
CA ASN A 129 -10.71 9.86 -10.92
C ASN A 129 -11.66 8.82 -10.33
N LYS A 130 -12.17 7.88 -11.14
CA LYS A 130 -13.16 6.89 -10.70
C LYS A 130 -12.67 5.48 -10.98
N GLU A 131 -13.08 4.56 -10.11
CA GLU A 131 -12.90 3.14 -10.39
C GLU A 131 -13.76 2.74 -11.59
N VAL A 132 -13.26 1.76 -12.31
CA VAL A 132 -13.96 1.16 -13.44
C VAL A 132 -15.02 0.20 -12.87
N GLU A 133 -16.25 0.28 -13.38
CA GLU A 133 -17.31 -0.65 -13.01
C GLU A 133 -17.28 -1.85 -13.97
N HIS A 134 -17.04 -3.05 -13.42
CA HIS A 134 -17.10 -4.30 -14.18
C HIS A 134 -18.56 -4.70 -14.39
N ILE A 135 -18.98 -4.84 -15.64
CA ILE A 135 -20.35 -5.26 -16.01
C ILE A 135 -20.51 -6.78 -15.83
N ILE A 136 -19.43 -7.54 -16.00
CA ILE A 136 -19.44 -8.99 -15.84
C ILE A 136 -19.25 -9.37 -14.37
N THR A 137 -20.23 -10.07 -13.80
CA THR A 137 -20.22 -10.53 -12.40
C THR A 137 -19.80 -11.98 -12.24
N THR A 138 -19.54 -12.71 -13.34
CA THR A 138 -19.11 -14.11 -13.28
C THR A 138 -17.67 -14.19 -12.77
N LEU A 139 -17.40 -15.09 -11.83
CA LEU A 139 -16.06 -15.28 -11.24
C LEU A 139 -15.20 -16.31 -12.02
N SER A 140 -15.70 -16.84 -13.14
CA SER A 140 -15.03 -17.88 -13.91
C SER A 140 -13.88 -17.32 -14.75
N SER A 141 -12.65 -17.71 -14.42
CA SER A 141 -11.45 -17.34 -15.17
C SER A 141 -11.52 -17.75 -16.64
N ASN A 142 -12.15 -18.91 -16.93
CA ASN A 142 -12.34 -19.40 -18.30
C ASN A 142 -13.24 -18.48 -19.14
N GLN A 143 -14.12 -17.70 -18.50
CA GLN A 143 -15.01 -16.76 -19.18
C GLN A 143 -14.41 -15.35 -19.26
N ARG A 144 -13.68 -14.93 -18.22
CA ARG A 144 -13.10 -13.57 -18.14
C ARG A 144 -11.78 -13.41 -18.89
N GLY A 145 -11.05 -14.50 -19.15
CA GLY A 145 -9.71 -14.44 -19.77
C GLY A 145 -8.61 -14.15 -18.74
N GLN A 146 -7.43 -13.75 -19.19
CA GLN A 146 -6.31 -13.42 -18.29
C GLN A 146 -6.49 -12.06 -17.62
N CYS A 147 -5.88 -11.89 -16.44
CA CYS A 147 -5.84 -10.58 -15.78
C CYS A 147 -4.84 -9.66 -16.49
N CYS A 148 -5.29 -8.48 -16.89
CA CYS A 148 -4.48 -7.43 -17.51
C CYS A 148 -4.68 -6.08 -16.80
N GLY A 149 -3.72 -5.16 -16.96
CA GLY A 149 -3.83 -3.81 -16.42
C GLY A 149 -4.45 -2.85 -17.42
N ASP A 150 -5.35 -1.98 -16.97
CA ASP A 150 -5.86 -0.84 -17.74
C ASP A 150 -5.51 0.48 -17.04
N ILE A 151 -5.20 1.51 -17.84
CA ILE A 151 -4.79 2.84 -17.37
C ILE A 151 -5.66 3.90 -18.04
N VAL A 152 -6.36 4.70 -17.23
CA VAL A 152 -7.13 5.86 -17.67
C VAL A 152 -6.49 7.12 -17.08
N GLY A 153 -5.87 7.96 -17.91
CA GLY A 153 -5.15 9.15 -17.48
C GLY A 153 -5.67 10.46 -18.11
N ALA A 154 -5.50 11.56 -17.38
CA ALA A 154 -5.53 12.92 -17.92
C ALA A 154 -4.13 13.51 -17.75
N PHE A 155 -3.44 13.72 -18.87
CA PHE A 155 -2.12 14.34 -18.92
C PHE A 155 -2.22 15.86 -18.76
#